data_AF-A0A2E8T4J8-F1
#
_entry.id   AF-A0A2E8T4J8-F1
#
_cell.length_a   1.000
_cell.length_b   1.000
_cell.length_c   1.000
_cell.angle_alpha   90.00
_cell.angle_beta   90.00
_cell.angle_gamma   90.00
#
_symmetry.space_group_name_H-M   'P 1'
#
loop_
_entity.id
_entity.type
_entity.pdbx_description
1 polymer ?
#
loop_
_entity_poly.entity_id
_entity_poly.type
_entity_poly.pdbx_seq_one_letter_code
_entity_poly.pdbx_strand_id
1 'polypeptide(L)'
;MNDKVLFWFRNDLRMADNPGFYEACLSGEVLPVYILDHNIDIGSASKWWLYYSLNKLNDSLQNHLHVVSGDSESIILDMCKTYRIERVYWNKSYEPFRINQDDKIQKVLAEHNISTSTYNGSLLWEPQKVTKSDGTPYKVFTPFYRKGCLQSEVPRYTVSAPKNLKLFKIPKQYGIKELGLLPSNNWYKKFDNHWEIGEVAAQEKLHNFINSGLNGYKEQRNYPFKKNVSRLSPHLHFGEISPNQIWYTII
;
A
#
# COMPACT_ATOMS: atom_id res chain seq x y z
N MET A 1 19.12 -20.19 11.83
CA MET A 1 17.81 -19.81 12.39
C MET A 1 17.16 -18.90 11.35
N ASN A 2 15.89 -19.12 11.00
CA ASN A 2 15.20 -18.13 10.15
C ASN A 2 14.82 -16.97 11.07
N ASP A 3 15.46 -15.82 10.89
CA ASP A 3 15.08 -14.61 11.62
C ASP A 3 13.62 -14.28 11.31
N LYS A 4 12.84 -13.96 12.34
CA LYS A 4 11.45 -13.49 12.16
C LYS A 4 11.48 -12.00 11.95
N VAL A 5 10.70 -11.52 10.99
CA VAL A 5 10.55 -10.11 10.69
C VAL A 5 9.08 -9.74 10.64
N LEU A 6 8.73 -8.50 10.98
CA LEU A 6 7.36 -8.01 10.86
C LEU A 6 7.26 -7.14 9.61
N PHE A 7 6.23 -7.34 8.79
CA PHE A 7 5.87 -6.39 7.74
C PHE A 7 4.49 -5.78 8.01
N TRP A 8 4.44 -4.44 8.10
CA TRP A 8 3.22 -3.69 8.41
C TRP A 8 2.56 -3.11 7.16
N PHE A 9 1.52 -3.79 6.68
CA PHE A 9 0.64 -3.34 5.61
C PHE A 9 -0.27 -2.19 6.09
N ARG A 10 -0.46 -1.19 5.22
CA ARG A 10 -1.37 -0.05 5.33
C ARG A 10 -2.07 0.18 3.98
N ASN A 11 -1.72 1.24 3.25
CA ASN A 11 -2.26 1.56 1.91
C ASN A 11 -1.34 1.03 0.80
N ASP A 12 -0.91 -0.21 0.95
CA ASP A 12 0.04 -0.93 0.10
C ASP A 12 -0.37 -2.41 -0.03
N LEU A 13 -1.67 -2.65 -0.22
CA LEU A 13 -2.33 -3.96 -0.17
C LEU A 13 -2.08 -4.80 -1.44
N ARG A 14 -0.80 -5.09 -1.72
CA ARG A 14 -0.33 -5.87 -2.87
C ARG A 14 0.95 -6.64 -2.56
N MET A 15 1.20 -7.69 -3.33
CA MET A 15 2.41 -8.52 -3.28
C MET A 15 3.47 -8.06 -4.29
N ALA A 16 3.07 -7.71 -5.51
CA ALA A 16 3.95 -7.27 -6.57
C ALA A 16 4.33 -5.80 -6.40
N ASP A 17 5.55 -5.46 -6.78
CA ASP A 17 6.13 -4.13 -6.63
C ASP A 17 5.95 -3.50 -5.23
N ASN A 18 5.95 -4.31 -4.19
CA ASN A 18 5.90 -3.86 -2.81
C ASN A 18 7.32 -3.92 -2.22
N PRO A 19 8.11 -2.83 -2.27
CA PRO A 19 9.54 -2.89 -1.96
C PRO A 19 9.79 -3.25 -0.50
N GLY A 20 9.05 -2.68 0.46
CA GLY A 20 9.22 -3.05 1.86
C GLY A 20 8.87 -4.51 2.13
N PHE A 21 7.82 -5.04 1.48
CA PHE A 21 7.44 -6.45 1.67
C PHE A 21 8.42 -7.39 0.99
N TYR A 22 8.95 -7.01 -0.17
CA TYR A 22 9.99 -7.74 -0.88
C TYR A 22 11.25 -7.87 -0.02
N GLU A 23 11.73 -6.76 0.56
CA GLU A 23 12.90 -6.75 1.44
C GLU A 23 12.68 -7.52 2.74
N ALA A 24 11.47 -7.47 3.31
CA ALA A 24 11.10 -8.31 4.45
C ALA A 24 11.20 -9.81 4.10
N CYS A 25 10.69 -10.21 2.93
CA CYS A 25 10.75 -11.61 2.47
C CYS A 25 12.17 -12.11 2.21
N LEU A 26 13.08 -11.24 1.76
CA LEU A 26 14.51 -11.58 1.63
C LEU A 26 15.19 -11.72 3.00
N SER A 27 14.69 -10.99 3.99
CA SER A 27 15.30 -10.86 5.30
C SER A 27 15.02 -12.01 6.25
N GLY A 28 13.88 -12.70 6.11
CA GLY A 28 13.49 -13.74 7.05
C GLY A 28 12.10 -14.32 6.85
N GLU A 29 11.58 -14.97 7.89
CA GLU A 29 10.21 -15.44 7.98
C GLU A 29 9.29 -14.27 8.40
N VAL A 30 8.37 -13.88 7.53
CA VAL A 30 7.60 -12.64 7.66
C VAL A 30 6.32 -12.87 8.44
N LEU A 31 6.06 -12.04 9.46
CA LEU A 31 4.76 -11.84 10.08
C LEU A 31 4.05 -10.66 9.37
N PRO A 32 3.12 -10.92 8.44
CA PRO A 32 2.35 -9.86 7.79
C PRO A 32 1.27 -9.35 8.74
N VAL A 33 1.24 -8.04 8.98
CA VAL A 33 0.30 -7.41 9.90
C VAL A 33 -0.41 -6.25 9.21
N TYR A 34 -1.72 -6.14 9.39
CA TYR A 34 -2.49 -4.94 9.11
C TYR A 34 -3.12 -4.42 10.41
N ILE A 35 -2.96 -3.12 10.66
CA ILE A 35 -3.52 -2.46 11.85
C ILE A 35 -4.52 -1.41 11.40
N LEU A 36 -5.78 -1.59 11.81
CA LEU A 36 -6.80 -0.54 11.71
C LEU A 36 -6.57 0.45 12.86
N ASP A 37 -5.79 1.49 12.57
CA ASP A 37 -5.39 2.47 13.57
C ASP A 37 -6.56 3.35 14.01
N HIS A 38 -6.72 3.54 15.33
CA HIS A 38 -7.81 4.35 15.91
C HIS A 38 -7.77 5.82 15.50
N ASN A 39 -6.61 6.34 15.09
CA ASN A 39 -6.47 7.73 14.64
C ASN A 39 -6.99 7.96 13.21
N ILE A 40 -7.46 6.89 12.54
CA ILE A 40 -7.86 6.94 11.14
C ILE A 40 -9.34 6.59 11.04
N ASP A 41 -10.15 7.61 10.79
CA ASP A 41 -11.53 7.40 10.40
C ASP A 41 -11.67 7.53 8.88
N ILE A 42 -11.93 6.39 8.24
CA ILE A 42 -12.27 6.33 6.80
C ILE A 42 -13.77 6.15 6.59
N GLY A 43 -14.27 6.72 5.51
CA GLY A 43 -15.69 6.65 5.14
C GLY A 43 -16.18 5.22 4.85
N SER A 44 -17.49 5.01 4.91
CA SER A 44 -18.11 3.68 4.76
C SER A 44 -17.78 2.98 3.44
N ALA A 45 -17.67 3.72 2.34
CA ALA A 45 -17.25 3.15 1.05
C ALA A 45 -15.79 2.69 1.04
N SER A 46 -14.90 3.45 1.70
CA SER A 46 -13.51 3.05 1.88
C SER A 46 -13.39 1.83 2.80
N LYS A 47 -14.21 1.75 3.88
CA LYS A 47 -14.25 0.56 4.75
C LYS A 47 -14.74 -0.68 4.00
N TRP A 48 -15.76 -0.54 3.15
CA TRP A 48 -16.20 -1.61 2.25
C TRP A 48 -15.08 -2.06 1.31
N TRP A 49 -14.41 -1.12 0.64
CA TRP A 49 -13.29 -1.44 -0.24
C TRP A 49 -12.19 -2.18 0.51
N LEU A 50 -11.72 -1.60 1.63
CA LEU A 50 -10.70 -2.14 2.50
C LEU A 50 -11.02 -3.58 2.96
N TYR A 51 -12.26 -3.86 3.35
CA TYR A 51 -12.67 -5.20 3.74
C TYR A 51 -12.36 -6.22 2.64
N TYR A 52 -12.76 -5.95 1.39
CA TYR A 52 -12.52 -6.86 0.29
C TYR A 52 -11.04 -6.90 -0.11
N SER A 53 -10.32 -5.77 -0.09
CA SER A 53 -8.88 -5.72 -0.34
C SER A 53 -8.09 -6.57 0.65
N LEU A 54 -8.41 -6.49 1.94
CA LEU A 54 -7.76 -7.29 2.99
C LEU A 54 -8.02 -8.78 2.78
N ASN A 55 -9.23 -9.17 2.35
CA ASN A 55 -9.51 -10.58 2.04
C ASN A 55 -8.64 -11.06 0.86
N LYS A 56 -8.55 -10.27 -0.22
CA LYS A 56 -7.72 -10.61 -1.39
C LYS A 56 -6.22 -10.66 -1.07
N LEU A 57 -5.76 -9.73 -0.23
CA LEU A 57 -4.38 -9.74 0.26
C LEU A 57 -4.13 -10.98 1.14
N ASN A 58 -5.05 -11.31 2.04
CA ASN A 58 -4.92 -12.47 2.92
C ASN A 58 -4.90 -13.79 2.13
N ASP A 59 -5.72 -13.91 1.08
CA ASP A 59 -5.68 -15.05 0.15
C ASP A 59 -4.28 -15.17 -0.48
N SER A 60 -3.70 -14.05 -0.93
CA SER A 60 -2.36 -14.00 -1.52
C SER A 60 -1.25 -14.31 -0.51
N LEU A 61 -1.50 -14.06 0.78
CA LEU A 61 -0.65 -14.39 1.91
C LEU A 61 -0.98 -15.76 2.53
N GLN A 62 -1.64 -16.65 1.78
CA GLN A 62 -1.97 -18.01 2.24
C GLN A 62 -2.72 -18.04 3.59
N ASN A 63 -3.57 -17.05 3.84
CA ASN A 63 -4.30 -16.85 5.10
C ASN A 63 -3.42 -16.58 6.34
N HIS A 64 -2.26 -15.93 6.15
CA HIS A 64 -1.36 -15.55 7.25
C HIS A 64 -1.45 -14.08 7.67
N LEU A 65 -2.27 -13.25 7.00
CA LEU A 65 -2.42 -11.84 7.37
C LEU A 65 -3.01 -11.72 8.77
N HIS A 66 -2.23 -11.16 9.69
CA HIS A 66 -2.74 -10.83 11.00
C HIS A 66 -3.39 -9.44 10.97
N VAL A 67 -4.66 -9.37 11.37
CA VAL A 67 -5.41 -8.12 11.42
C VAL A 67 -5.80 -7.77 12.84
N VAL A 68 -5.68 -6.50 13.19
CA VAL A 68 -6.00 -5.98 14.52
C VAL A 68 -6.42 -4.51 14.44
N SER A 69 -7.26 -4.07 15.37
CA SER A 69 -7.62 -2.65 15.54
C SER A 69 -6.99 -2.13 16.82
N GLY A 70 -6.40 -0.93 16.79
CA GLY A 70 -5.79 -0.36 17.99
C GLY A 70 -4.76 0.74 17.72
N ASP A 71 -3.94 0.99 18.73
CA ASP A 71 -2.77 1.86 18.63
C ASP A 71 -1.61 1.10 17.96
N SER A 72 -1.16 1.57 16.79
CA SER A 72 -0.14 0.86 16.01
C SER A 72 1.20 0.74 16.75
N GLU A 73 1.59 1.76 17.52
CA GLU A 73 2.85 1.75 18.27
C GLU A 73 2.89 0.63 19.31
N SER A 74 1.87 0.59 20.17
CA SER A 74 1.73 -0.41 21.23
C SER A 74 1.64 -1.82 20.65
N ILE A 75 0.84 -2.00 19.60
CA ILE A 75 0.63 -3.30 18.95
C ILE A 75 1.91 -3.83 18.31
N ILE A 76 2.63 -3.00 17.54
CA ILE A 76 3.86 -3.44 16.86
C ILE A 76 4.92 -3.80 17.90
N LEU A 77 5.09 -2.98 18.95
CA LEU A 77 6.04 -3.25 20.02
C LEU A 77 5.71 -4.57 20.75
N ASP A 78 4.45 -4.80 21.09
CA ASP A 78 4.00 -6.02 21.76
C ASP A 78 4.23 -7.26 20.90
N MET A 79 3.91 -7.21 19.60
CA MET A 79 4.20 -8.29 18.66
C MET A 79 5.69 -8.57 18.57
N CYS A 80 6.52 -7.53 18.53
CA CYS A 80 7.97 -7.72 18.45
C CYS A 80 8.53 -8.41 19.70
N LYS A 81 8.09 -7.99 20.89
CA LYS A 81 8.46 -8.62 22.16
C LYS A 81 7.98 -10.06 22.26
N THR A 82 6.70 -10.29 21.95
CA THR A 82 6.06 -11.60 22.07
C THR A 82 6.68 -12.64 21.13
N TYR A 83 7.00 -12.24 19.90
CA TYR A 83 7.48 -13.17 18.88
C TYR A 83 8.99 -13.13 18.65
N ARG A 84 9.73 -12.31 19.43
CA ARG A 84 11.18 -12.09 19.32
C ARG A 84 11.58 -11.62 17.93
N ILE A 85 10.93 -10.55 17.46
CA ILE A 85 11.22 -9.90 16.18
C ILE A 85 12.13 -8.71 16.42
N GLU A 86 13.26 -8.68 15.72
CA GLU A 86 14.29 -7.63 15.85
C GLU A 86 14.28 -6.65 14.65
N ARG A 87 13.44 -6.92 13.65
CA ARG A 87 13.37 -6.13 12.41
C ARG A 87 11.93 -5.93 11.94
N VAL A 88 11.56 -4.67 11.71
CA VAL A 88 10.23 -4.26 11.25
C VAL A 88 10.33 -3.48 9.95
N TYR A 89 9.48 -3.82 8.99
CA TYR A 89 9.49 -3.28 7.63
C TYR A 89 8.13 -2.67 7.30
N TRP A 90 8.11 -1.54 6.59
CA TRP A 90 6.89 -0.96 6.02
C TRP A 90 7.20 -0.01 4.85
N ASN A 91 6.19 0.33 4.04
CA ASN A 91 6.35 1.38 3.02
C ASN A 91 6.03 2.77 3.57
N LYS A 92 6.72 3.82 3.16
CA LYS A 92 6.46 5.18 3.64
C LYS A 92 5.04 5.65 3.33
N SER A 93 4.46 6.39 4.26
CA SER A 93 3.28 7.22 4.06
C SER A 93 3.68 8.69 4.11
N TYR A 94 2.95 9.54 3.39
CA TYR A 94 3.34 10.94 3.17
C TYR A 94 2.34 11.94 3.77
N GLU A 95 1.29 11.46 4.43
CA GLU A 95 0.39 12.25 5.23
C GLU A 95 1.09 12.73 6.52
N PRO A 96 0.99 14.02 6.90
CA PRO A 96 1.72 14.56 8.05
C PRO A 96 1.53 13.78 9.36
N PHE A 97 0.30 13.33 9.63
CA PHE A 97 0.02 12.55 10.83
C PHE A 97 0.70 11.18 10.81
N ARG A 98 0.80 10.53 9.64
CA ARG A 98 1.48 9.24 9.49
C ARG A 98 3.00 9.39 9.57
N ILE A 99 3.57 10.46 9.01
CA ILE A 99 5.00 10.76 9.17
C ILE A 99 5.34 10.90 10.66
N ASN A 100 4.55 11.68 11.40
CA ASN A 100 4.76 11.83 12.84
C ASN A 100 4.57 10.53 13.63
N GLN A 101 3.64 9.67 13.20
CA GLN A 101 3.42 8.35 13.81
C GLN A 101 4.60 7.41 13.52
N ASP A 102 5.04 7.33 12.26
CA ASP A 102 6.18 6.52 11.84
C ASP A 102 7.44 6.94 12.63
N ASP A 103 7.72 8.24 12.75
CA ASP A 103 8.86 8.76 13.52
C ASP A 103 8.83 8.35 15.00
N LYS A 104 7.64 8.32 15.62
CA LYS A 104 7.46 7.87 17.02
C LYS A 104 7.70 6.38 17.15
N ILE A 105 7.06 5.58 16.30
CA ILE A 105 7.20 4.12 16.28
C ILE A 105 8.67 3.74 16.08
N GLN A 106 9.38 4.40 15.15
CA GLN A 106 10.80 4.15 14.92
C GLN A 106 11.66 4.40 16.16
N LYS A 107 11.41 5.50 16.90
CA LYS A 107 12.13 5.80 18.14
C LYS A 107 11.87 4.76 19.22
N VAL A 108 10.60 4.41 19.46
CA VAL A 108 10.20 3.44 20.48
C VAL A 108 10.76 2.05 20.19
N LEU A 109 10.76 1.62 18.91
CA LEU A 109 11.35 0.35 18.52
C LEU A 109 12.88 0.36 18.67
N ALA A 110 13.55 1.46 18.33
CA ALA A 110 15.00 1.59 18.49
C ALA A 110 15.44 1.51 19.97
N GLU A 111 14.67 2.10 20.90
CA GLU A 111 14.90 1.97 22.35
C GLU A 111 14.87 0.52 22.84
N HIS A 112 14.21 -0.36 22.09
CA HIS A 112 14.09 -1.79 22.37
C HIS A 112 15.02 -2.66 21.51
N ASN A 113 16.02 -2.06 20.84
CA ASN A 113 16.94 -2.72 19.90
C ASN A 113 16.23 -3.39 18.71
N ILE A 114 15.06 -2.89 18.32
CA ILE A 114 14.33 -3.35 17.14
C ILE A 114 14.60 -2.37 15.99
N SER A 115 15.23 -2.85 14.93
CA SER A 115 15.53 -2.03 13.76
C SER A 115 14.30 -1.87 12.85
N THR A 116 14.25 -0.74 12.14
CA THR A 116 13.16 -0.43 11.21
C THR A 116 13.71 -0.15 9.81
N SER A 117 12.97 -0.53 8.78
CA SER A 117 13.34 -0.26 7.38
C SER A 117 12.12 0.20 6.60
N THR A 118 12.23 1.36 5.95
CA THR A 118 11.11 2.02 5.26
C THR A 118 11.43 2.30 3.79
N TYR A 119 10.43 2.07 2.93
CA TYR A 119 10.63 2.12 1.47
C TYR A 119 9.56 2.94 0.77
N ASN A 120 9.90 3.60 -0.33
CA ASN A 120 8.89 4.27 -1.16
C ASN A 120 8.10 3.23 -1.97
N GLY A 121 6.87 2.97 -1.53
CA GLY A 121 5.93 2.05 -2.19
C GLY A 121 4.80 2.73 -2.96
N SER A 122 4.63 4.05 -2.88
CA SER A 122 3.41 4.74 -3.33
C SER A 122 3.64 5.93 -4.25
N LEU A 123 4.90 6.36 -4.47
CA LEU A 123 5.24 7.49 -5.33
C LEU A 123 6.28 7.09 -6.39
N LEU A 124 6.19 7.69 -7.58
CA LEU A 124 7.23 7.59 -8.61
C LEU A 124 8.54 8.24 -8.15
N TRP A 125 8.44 9.40 -7.49
CA TRP A 125 9.56 10.17 -6.98
C TRP A 125 9.33 10.59 -5.53
N GLU A 126 10.37 10.50 -4.71
CA GLU A 126 10.35 11.03 -3.34
C GLU A 126 10.22 12.57 -3.37
N PRO A 127 9.32 13.19 -2.59
CA PRO A 127 9.10 14.64 -2.63
C PRO A 127 10.36 15.46 -2.36
N GLN A 128 11.28 14.96 -1.50
CA GLN A 128 12.53 15.68 -1.19
C GLN A 128 13.53 15.65 -2.35
N LYS A 129 13.38 14.72 -3.31
CA LYS A 129 14.25 14.61 -4.49
C LYS A 129 13.81 15.54 -5.64
N VAL A 130 12.58 16.04 -5.62
CA VAL A 130 12.02 16.86 -6.71
C VAL A 130 11.89 18.32 -6.26
N THR A 131 13.02 19.02 -6.27
CA THR A 131 13.13 20.43 -5.87
C THR A 131 13.54 21.31 -7.05
N LYS A 132 13.36 22.62 -6.90
CA LYS A 132 13.94 23.59 -7.84
C LYS A 132 15.46 23.62 -7.70
N SER A 133 16.14 24.31 -8.62
CA SER A 133 17.59 24.54 -8.55
C SER A 133 18.05 25.26 -7.27
N ASP A 134 17.17 26.02 -6.62
CA ASP A 134 17.42 26.68 -5.33
C ASP A 134 17.11 25.80 -4.11
N GLY A 135 16.76 24.52 -4.31
CA GLY A 135 16.39 23.57 -3.27
C GLY A 135 14.96 23.73 -2.73
N THR A 136 14.21 24.75 -3.16
CA THR A 136 12.83 24.97 -2.68
C THR A 136 11.80 24.09 -3.41
N PRO A 137 10.65 23.78 -2.78
CA PRO A 137 9.61 23.00 -3.44
C PRO A 137 8.92 23.79 -4.56
N TYR A 138 8.39 23.05 -5.55
CA TYR A 138 7.50 23.60 -6.55
C TYR A 138 6.11 23.89 -5.97
N LYS A 139 5.52 25.04 -6.33
CA LYS A 139 4.14 25.43 -5.94
C LYS A 139 3.14 25.39 -7.11
N VAL A 140 3.61 25.06 -8.32
CA VAL A 140 2.80 25.00 -9.55
C VAL A 140 3.04 23.65 -10.23
N PHE A 141 1.97 22.97 -10.64
CA PHE A 141 2.03 21.61 -11.18
C PHE A 141 2.85 21.50 -12.48
N THR A 142 2.64 22.40 -13.45
CA THR A 142 3.32 22.27 -14.76
C THR A 142 4.86 22.32 -14.65
N PRO A 143 5.47 23.28 -13.90
CA PRO A 143 6.90 23.25 -13.62
C PRO A 143 7.34 22.06 -12.78
N PHE A 144 6.55 21.66 -11.77
CA PHE A 144 6.83 20.48 -10.96
C PHE A 144 6.98 19.23 -11.85
N TYR A 145 6.02 19.00 -12.74
CA TYR A 145 6.03 17.84 -13.62
C TYR A 145 7.15 17.92 -14.68
N ARG A 146 7.24 19.02 -15.43
CA ARG A 146 8.16 19.10 -16.58
C ARG A 146 9.63 19.30 -16.20
N LYS A 147 9.89 20.13 -15.18
CA LYS A 147 11.26 20.52 -14.78
C LYS A 147 11.75 19.78 -13.54
N GLY A 148 10.82 19.38 -12.67
CA GLY A 148 11.13 18.53 -11.53
C GLY A 148 11.14 17.07 -11.95
N CYS A 149 9.95 16.46 -12.06
CA CYS A 149 9.79 15.01 -12.24
C CYS A 149 10.48 14.45 -13.49
N LEU A 150 10.18 14.99 -14.67
CA LEU A 150 10.71 14.45 -15.94
C LEU A 150 12.22 14.70 -16.16
N GLN A 151 12.85 15.55 -15.34
CA GLN A 151 14.30 15.79 -15.36
C GLN A 151 15.01 15.13 -14.17
N SER A 152 14.27 14.50 -13.26
CA SER A 152 14.82 13.75 -12.14
C SER A 152 15.28 12.36 -12.59
N GLU A 153 15.88 11.60 -11.67
CA GLU A 153 16.12 10.16 -11.87
C GLU A 153 14.84 9.48 -12.37
N VAL A 154 14.97 8.59 -13.35
CA VAL A 154 13.83 7.81 -13.84
C VAL A 154 13.21 7.02 -12.67
N PRO A 155 11.87 6.80 -12.66
CA PRO A 155 11.23 6.00 -11.64
C PRO A 155 11.92 4.64 -11.47
N ARG A 156 11.93 4.08 -10.26
CA ARG A 156 12.57 2.79 -10.02
C ARG A 156 11.88 1.68 -10.80
N TYR A 157 12.66 0.72 -11.32
CA TYR A 157 12.09 -0.51 -11.88
C TYR A 157 11.24 -1.25 -10.84
N THR A 158 10.25 -1.99 -11.34
CA THR A 158 9.35 -2.76 -10.49
C THR A 158 10.02 -4.00 -9.94
N VAL A 159 9.78 -4.31 -8.67
CA VAL A 159 10.17 -5.61 -8.09
C VAL A 159 9.07 -6.64 -8.31
N SER A 160 9.45 -7.89 -8.59
CA SER A 160 8.50 -8.99 -8.72
C SER A 160 7.90 -9.37 -7.37
N ALA A 161 6.68 -9.93 -7.38
CA ALA A 161 6.12 -10.54 -6.18
C ALA A 161 7.05 -11.67 -5.66
N PRO A 162 7.27 -11.80 -4.34
CA PRO A 162 8.08 -12.88 -3.79
C PRO A 162 7.47 -14.26 -4.12
N LYS A 163 8.27 -15.15 -4.72
CA LYS A 163 7.78 -16.48 -5.17
C LYS A 163 7.71 -17.51 -4.05
N ASN A 164 8.68 -17.47 -3.12
CA ASN A 164 8.80 -18.44 -2.02
C ASN A 164 8.54 -17.72 -0.70
N LEU A 165 7.27 -17.62 -0.31
CA LEU A 165 6.87 -16.94 0.93
C LEU A 165 7.19 -17.82 2.13
N LYS A 166 8.02 -17.30 3.04
CA LYS A 166 8.19 -17.85 4.39
C LYS A 166 7.35 -16.97 5.33
N LEU A 167 6.15 -17.42 5.67
CA LEU A 167 5.22 -16.65 6.50
C LEU A 167 5.15 -17.23 7.91
N PHE A 168 5.34 -16.38 8.90
CA PHE A 168 5.25 -16.73 10.30
C PHE A 168 3.78 -16.77 10.73
N LYS A 169 3.31 -17.95 11.13
CA LYS A 169 1.96 -18.13 11.64
C LYS A 169 1.92 -17.93 13.16
N ILE A 170 1.00 -17.08 13.62
CA ILE A 170 0.76 -16.88 15.04
C ILE A 170 -0.46 -17.70 15.54
N PRO A 171 -0.50 -18.08 16.83
CA PRO A 171 -1.55 -18.97 17.35
C PRO A 171 -2.96 -18.36 17.34
N LYS A 172 -3.07 -17.03 17.50
CA LYS A 172 -4.34 -16.31 17.54
C LYS A 172 -4.40 -15.32 16.39
N GLN A 173 -5.25 -15.59 15.40
CA GLN A 173 -5.59 -14.64 14.36
C GLN A 173 -7.04 -14.21 14.56
N TYR A 174 -7.27 -12.90 14.65
CA TYR A 174 -8.61 -12.36 14.46
C TYR A 174 -8.92 -12.39 12.97
N GLY A 175 -10.15 -12.71 12.59
CA GLY A 175 -10.58 -12.57 11.21
C GLY A 175 -10.74 -11.10 10.82
N ILE A 176 -10.81 -10.86 9.50
CA ILE A 176 -11.04 -9.53 8.93
C ILE A 176 -12.44 -9.00 9.30
N LYS A 177 -13.41 -9.90 9.59
CA LYS A 177 -14.77 -9.52 9.99
C LYS A 177 -14.79 -8.78 11.33
N GLU A 178 -13.87 -9.13 12.23
CA GLU A 178 -13.74 -8.58 13.57
C GLU A 178 -13.29 -7.12 13.56
N LEU A 179 -12.74 -6.62 12.43
CA LEU A 179 -12.47 -5.20 12.25
C LEU A 179 -13.73 -4.34 12.09
N GLY A 180 -14.92 -4.94 11.92
CA GLY A 180 -16.18 -4.19 11.84
C GLY A 180 -16.28 -3.23 10.65
N LEU A 181 -15.58 -3.53 9.55
CA LEU A 181 -15.48 -2.64 8.39
C LEU A 181 -16.78 -2.55 7.58
N LEU A 182 -17.54 -3.65 7.50
CA LEU A 182 -18.80 -3.64 6.76
C LEU A 182 -19.94 -3.09 7.63
N PRO A 183 -20.74 -2.14 7.13
CA PRO A 183 -21.86 -1.61 7.87
C PRO A 183 -23.00 -2.64 7.93
N SER A 184 -23.88 -2.51 8.93
CA SER A 184 -25.04 -3.39 9.12
C SER A 184 -26.08 -3.29 7.99
N ASN A 185 -26.16 -2.13 7.32
CA ASN A 185 -27.02 -1.94 6.17
C ASN A 185 -26.31 -2.36 4.87
N ASN A 186 -27.03 -3.05 3.99
CA ASN A 186 -26.49 -3.63 2.76
C ASN A 186 -26.36 -2.63 1.59
N TRP A 187 -26.19 -1.33 1.85
CA TRP A 187 -26.16 -0.31 0.79
C TRP A 187 -25.01 -0.56 -0.19
N TYR A 188 -23.91 -1.14 0.29
CA TYR A 188 -22.69 -1.41 -0.48
C TYR A 188 -22.88 -2.50 -1.53
N LYS A 189 -23.90 -3.37 -1.40
CA LYS A 189 -24.17 -4.43 -2.37
C LYS A 189 -24.44 -3.91 -3.78
N LYS A 190 -24.88 -2.65 -3.91
CA LYS A 190 -25.03 -2.00 -5.21
C LYS A 190 -23.69 -1.79 -5.94
N PHE A 191 -22.56 -1.81 -5.22
CA PHE A 191 -21.23 -1.64 -5.79
C PHE A 191 -20.59 -2.95 -6.24
N ASP A 192 -21.06 -4.09 -5.75
CA ASP A 192 -20.50 -5.41 -6.07
C ASP A 192 -20.51 -5.68 -7.59
N ASN A 193 -21.50 -5.15 -8.31
CA ASN A 193 -21.60 -5.27 -9.78
C ASN A 193 -20.80 -4.20 -10.56
N HIS A 194 -20.14 -3.26 -9.86
CA HIS A 194 -19.44 -2.13 -10.48
C HIS A 194 -17.93 -2.16 -10.29
N TRP A 195 -17.43 -2.94 -9.33
CA TRP A 195 -16.04 -2.97 -8.93
C TRP A 195 -15.60 -4.39 -8.60
N GLU A 196 -14.45 -4.75 -9.16
CA GLU A 196 -13.64 -5.86 -8.67
C GLU A 196 -12.51 -5.24 -7.87
N ILE A 197 -12.20 -5.82 -6.71
CA ILE A 197 -11.28 -5.25 -5.72
C ILE A 197 -10.07 -6.18 -5.56
N GLY A 198 -8.91 -5.60 -5.30
CA GLY A 198 -7.67 -6.32 -5.03
C GLY A 198 -6.65 -6.18 -6.16
N GLU A 199 -5.43 -6.64 -5.88
CA GLU A 199 -4.27 -6.53 -6.77
C GLU A 199 -4.52 -7.09 -8.18
N VAL A 200 -5.09 -8.29 -8.30
CA VAL A 200 -5.39 -8.91 -9.60
C VAL A 200 -6.37 -8.05 -10.40
N ALA A 201 -7.43 -7.57 -9.77
CA ALA A 201 -8.42 -6.70 -10.40
C ALA A 201 -7.80 -5.35 -10.84
N ALA A 202 -6.87 -4.80 -10.05
CA ALA A 202 -6.14 -3.59 -10.42
C ALA A 202 -5.32 -3.79 -11.70
N GLN A 203 -4.62 -4.93 -11.81
CA GLN A 203 -3.86 -5.28 -13.00
C GLN A 203 -4.77 -5.47 -14.22
N GLU A 204 -5.88 -6.20 -14.08
CA GLU A 204 -6.85 -6.38 -15.16
C GLU A 204 -7.47 -5.05 -15.61
N LYS A 205 -7.77 -4.13 -14.68
CA LYS A 205 -8.26 -2.78 -15.01
C LYS A 205 -7.22 -1.98 -15.78
N LEU A 206 -5.93 -2.06 -15.42
CA LEU A 206 -4.85 -1.43 -16.18
C LEU A 206 -4.76 -2.00 -17.60
N HIS A 207 -4.71 -3.33 -17.75
CA HIS A 207 -4.64 -3.98 -19.06
C HIS A 207 -5.83 -3.61 -19.96
N ASN A 208 -7.05 -3.67 -19.41
CA ASN A 208 -8.26 -3.27 -20.14
C ASN A 208 -8.22 -1.79 -20.54
N PHE A 209 -7.73 -0.91 -19.67
CA PHE A 209 -7.57 0.50 -19.98
C PHE A 209 -6.58 0.71 -21.12
N ILE A 210 -5.40 0.07 -21.10
CA ILE A 210 -4.42 0.19 -22.18
C ILE A 210 -4.98 -0.31 -23.52
N ASN A 211 -5.65 -1.46 -23.51
CA ASN A 211 -6.18 -2.08 -24.73
C ASN A 211 -7.36 -1.32 -25.36
N SER A 212 -8.13 -0.57 -24.57
CA SER A 212 -9.40 0.01 -25.03
C SER A 212 -9.62 1.47 -24.65
N GLY A 213 -9.40 1.85 -23.40
CA GLY A 213 -9.71 3.18 -22.87
C GLY A 213 -8.65 4.25 -23.16
N LEU A 214 -7.40 3.83 -23.35
CA LEU A 214 -6.26 4.72 -23.57
C LEU A 214 -6.30 5.36 -24.96
N ASN A 215 -6.79 4.64 -25.97
CA ASN A 215 -6.99 5.19 -27.30
C ASN A 215 -8.02 6.34 -27.24
N GLY A 216 -7.59 7.54 -27.64
CA GLY A 216 -8.41 8.75 -27.54
C GLY A 216 -8.54 9.33 -26.12
N TYR A 217 -7.79 8.83 -25.11
CA TYR A 217 -7.86 9.31 -23.72
C TYR A 217 -7.80 10.84 -23.60
N LYS A 218 -6.85 11.47 -24.30
CA LYS A 218 -6.59 12.92 -24.23
C LYS A 218 -7.87 13.76 -24.42
N GLU A 219 -8.66 13.41 -25.42
CA GLU A 219 -9.89 14.13 -25.76
C GLU A 219 -11.11 13.54 -25.04
N GLN A 220 -11.21 12.20 -25.00
CA GLN A 220 -12.44 11.51 -24.61
C GLN A 220 -12.66 11.46 -23.09
N ARG A 221 -11.61 11.64 -22.28
CA ARG A 221 -11.70 11.72 -20.80
C ARG A 221 -12.61 12.85 -20.28
N ASN A 222 -12.88 13.86 -21.13
CA ASN A 222 -13.71 15.00 -20.78
C ASN A 222 -15.21 14.70 -20.87
N TYR A 223 -15.60 13.53 -21.42
CA TYR A 223 -16.99 13.12 -21.54
C TYR A 223 -17.33 12.03 -20.50
N PRO A 224 -18.14 12.34 -19.48
CA PRO A 224 -18.33 11.45 -18.34
C PRO A 224 -19.05 10.13 -18.67
N PHE A 225 -19.80 10.07 -19.77
CA PHE A 225 -20.47 8.85 -20.24
C PHE A 225 -19.54 7.91 -21.01
N LYS A 226 -18.33 8.37 -21.39
CA LYS A 226 -17.36 7.57 -22.13
C LYS A 226 -16.46 6.77 -21.19
N LYS A 227 -16.02 5.60 -21.65
CA LYS A 227 -15.15 4.68 -20.90
C LYS A 227 -13.66 4.96 -21.13
N ASN A 228 -13.29 6.23 -21.29
CA ASN A 228 -11.92 6.66 -21.58
C ASN A 228 -11.22 7.20 -20.31
N VAL A 229 -11.49 6.58 -19.16
CA VAL A 229 -10.74 6.80 -17.92
C VAL A 229 -10.40 5.43 -17.32
N SER A 230 -9.24 5.33 -16.66
CA SER A 230 -8.72 4.03 -16.21
C SER A 230 -9.50 3.40 -15.06
N ARG A 231 -10.20 4.22 -14.27
CA ARG A 231 -10.86 3.81 -13.01
C ARG A 231 -9.90 3.17 -11.99
N LEU A 232 -8.59 3.48 -12.08
CA LEU A 232 -7.56 2.95 -11.16
C LEU A 232 -7.45 3.71 -9.84
N SER A 233 -8.17 4.81 -9.64
CA SER A 233 -8.04 5.66 -8.44
C SER A 233 -8.23 4.94 -7.10
N PRO A 234 -9.25 4.08 -6.88
CA PRO A 234 -9.37 3.36 -5.61
C PRO A 234 -8.25 2.31 -5.44
N HIS A 235 -7.86 1.62 -6.51
CA HIS A 235 -6.73 0.68 -6.48
C HIS A 235 -5.40 1.36 -6.10
N LEU A 236 -5.15 2.55 -6.65
CA LEU A 236 -3.98 3.37 -6.29
C LEU A 236 -4.06 3.85 -4.83
N HIS A 237 -5.24 4.24 -4.35
CA HIS A 237 -5.43 4.71 -2.98
C HIS A 237 -5.13 3.63 -1.94
N PHE A 238 -5.57 2.39 -2.17
CA PHE A 238 -5.30 1.25 -1.30
C PHE A 238 -3.98 0.53 -1.63
N GLY A 239 -3.23 1.02 -2.62
CA GLY A 239 -1.94 0.49 -3.03
C GLY A 239 -2.00 -0.93 -3.59
N GLU A 240 -3.10 -1.30 -4.23
CA GLU A 240 -3.31 -2.58 -4.92
C GLU A 240 -2.55 -2.65 -6.26
N ILE A 241 -2.10 -1.50 -6.76
CA ILE A 241 -1.16 -1.37 -7.89
C ILE A 241 -0.25 -0.18 -7.61
N SER A 242 1.04 -0.29 -7.95
CA SER A 242 1.96 0.82 -7.77
C SER A 242 1.95 1.77 -8.98
N PRO A 243 2.29 3.06 -8.78
CA PRO A 243 2.54 3.97 -9.89
C PRO A 243 3.66 3.50 -10.82
N ASN A 244 4.69 2.81 -10.29
CA ASN A 244 5.80 2.31 -11.10
C ASN A 244 5.32 1.18 -12.04
N GLN A 245 4.44 0.29 -11.58
CA GLN A 245 3.83 -0.73 -12.45
C GLN A 245 3.07 -0.07 -13.59
N ILE A 246 2.24 0.95 -13.30
CA ILE A 246 1.52 1.68 -14.34
C ILE A 246 2.48 2.37 -15.32
N TRP A 247 3.51 3.05 -14.81
CA TRP A 247 4.51 3.76 -15.60
C TRP A 247 5.21 2.84 -16.60
N TYR A 248 5.73 1.71 -16.13
CA TYR A 248 6.48 0.77 -16.97
C TYR A 248 5.62 -0.13 -17.86
N THR A 249 4.30 -0.18 -17.64
CA THR A 249 3.39 -0.90 -18.54
C THR A 249 2.98 -0.05 -19.75
N ILE A 250 3.09 1.28 -19.65
CA ILE A 250 2.63 2.22 -20.70
C ILE A 250 3.77 2.73 -21.59
N ILE A 251 5.02 2.66 -21.12
CA ILE A 251 6.23 3.11 -21.83
C ILE A 251 6.86 1.93 -22.58
#